data_AF-A0A7C7XVZ6-F1
#
_entry.id   AF-A0A7C7XVZ6-F1
#
_cell.length_a   1.000
_cell.length_b   1.000
_cell.length_c   1.000
_cell.angle_alpha   90.00
_cell.angle_beta   90.00
_cell.angle_gamma   90.00
#
_symmetry.space_group_name_H-M   'P 1'
#
loop_
_entity.id
_entity.type
_entity.pdbx_description
1 polymer ?
#
loop_
_entity_poly.entity_id
_entity_poly.type
_entity_poly.pdbx_seq_one_letter_code
_entity_poly.pdbx_strand_id
1 'polypeptide(L)'
;MKIVFANADGDPDSSQTHADHDLSFPIAHSVDEEIAAKLGAWTELRQGTTIIQPCEFVIRPDGTVAASLYATTQLGRMSPEAVWKFVNDRK
;
A
#
# COMPACT_ATOMS: atom_id res chain seq x y z
N MET A 1 -13.80 1.96 8.86
CA MET A 1 -12.40 2.00 8.39
C MET A 1 -12.42 1.65 6.92
N LYS A 2 -11.70 2.38 6.07
CA LYS A 2 -11.55 2.03 4.65
C LYS A 2 -10.15 1.46 4.47
N ILE A 3 -10.05 0.40 3.67
CA ILE A 3 -8.78 -0.22 3.28
C ILE A 3 -8.64 -0.01 1.78
N VAL A 4 -7.45 0.37 1.34
CA VAL A 4 -7.11 0.54 -0.08
C VAL A 4 -5.73 -0.05 -0.25
N PHE A 5 -5.54 -0.82 -1.31
CA PHE A 5 -4.26 -1.36 -1.72
C PHE A 5 -3.82 -0.73 -3.04
N ALA A 6 -2.51 -0.67 -3.30
CA ALA A 6 -1.98 -0.18 -4.57
C ALA A 6 -0.73 -0.98 -4.97
N ASN A 7 -0.60 -1.32 -6.25
CA ASN A 7 0.56 -2.02 -6.80
C ASN A 7 1.10 -1.34 -8.07
N ALA A 8 2.31 -1.72 -8.49
CA ALA A 8 2.94 -1.25 -9.72
C ALA A 8 2.50 -2.04 -10.97
N ASP A 9 1.72 -3.11 -10.79
CA ASP A 9 1.29 -4.02 -11.87
C ASP A 9 0.16 -3.41 -12.71
N GLY A 10 -0.26 -4.10 -13.76
CA GLY A 10 -1.36 -3.66 -14.61
C GLY A 10 -2.75 -3.88 -13.99
N ASP A 11 -3.77 -3.28 -14.61
CA ASP A 11 -5.19 -3.52 -14.29
C ASP A 11 -5.59 -5.01 -14.40
N PRO A 12 -5.15 -5.78 -15.43
CA PRO A 12 -5.51 -7.19 -15.52
C PRO A 12 -5.00 -8.03 -14.33
N ASP A 13 -3.75 -7.82 -13.93
CA ASP A 13 -3.11 -8.56 -12.82
C ASP A 13 -3.76 -8.23 -11.47
N SER A 14 -4.12 -6.95 -11.30
CA SER A 14 -4.82 -6.46 -10.11
C SER A 14 -6.24 -7.02 -10.00
N SER A 15 -6.98 -7.05 -11.11
CA SER A 15 -8.31 -7.63 -11.19
C SER A 15 -8.30 -9.13 -10.93
N GLN A 16 -7.31 -9.85 -11.47
CA GLN A 16 -7.13 -11.27 -11.21
C GLN A 16 -6.81 -11.53 -9.74
N THR A 17 -5.89 -10.77 -9.13
CA THR A 17 -5.56 -10.88 -7.70
C THR A 17 -6.80 -10.68 -6.81
N HIS A 18 -7.65 -9.71 -7.15
CA HIS A 18 -8.89 -9.46 -6.44
C HIS A 18 -9.86 -10.65 -6.53
N ALA A 19 -9.97 -11.28 -7.70
CA ALA A 19 -10.83 -12.44 -7.92
C ALA A 19 -10.30 -13.71 -7.23
N ASP A 20 -9.00 -13.99 -7.37
CA ASP A 20 -8.35 -15.19 -6.85
C ASP A 20 -8.34 -15.25 -5.30
N HIS A 21 -8.38 -14.07 -4.65
CA HIS A 21 -8.33 -13.95 -3.19
C HIS A 21 -9.62 -13.42 -2.54
N ASP A 22 -10.70 -13.24 -3.31
CA ASP A 22 -11.99 -12.72 -2.83
C ASP A 22 -11.84 -11.46 -1.96
N LEU A 23 -11.03 -10.51 -2.44
CA LEU A 23 -10.68 -9.32 -1.67
C LEU A 23 -11.89 -8.38 -1.57
N SER A 24 -12.15 -7.84 -0.38
CA SER A 24 -13.29 -6.94 -0.14
C SER A 24 -12.95 -5.45 -0.31
N PHE A 25 -11.71 -5.14 -0.67
CA PHE A 25 -11.17 -3.78 -0.73
C PHE A 25 -10.60 -3.47 -2.11
N PRO A 26 -10.68 -2.20 -2.55
CA PRO A 26 -10.16 -1.80 -3.86
C PRO A 26 -8.64 -1.95 -3.94
N ILE A 27 -8.19 -2.33 -5.13
CA ILE A 27 -6.78 -2.38 -5.53
C ILE A 27 -6.58 -1.35 -6.63
N ALA A 28 -5.81 -0.31 -6.34
CA ALA A 28 -5.26 0.55 -7.37
C ALA A 28 -4.08 -0.15 -8.05
N HIS A 29 -3.88 0.14 -9.32
CA HIS A 29 -2.84 -0.47 -10.14
C HIS A 29 -1.97 0.60 -10.79
N SER A 30 -0.88 0.17 -11.42
CA SER A 30 0.00 1.02 -12.22
C SER A 30 0.60 2.19 -11.44
N VAL A 31 0.93 1.94 -10.16
CA VAL A 31 1.75 2.86 -9.37
C VAL A 31 3.10 3.02 -10.05
N ASP A 32 3.41 4.26 -10.43
CA ASP A 32 4.64 4.63 -11.13
C ASP A 32 5.60 5.42 -10.23
N GLU A 33 6.73 5.84 -10.81
CA GLU A 33 7.76 6.61 -10.13
C GLU A 33 7.27 8.00 -9.67
N GLU A 34 6.28 8.58 -10.36
CA GLU A 34 5.69 9.86 -9.95
C GLU A 34 4.90 9.69 -8.64
N ILE A 35 4.11 8.63 -8.53
CA ILE A 35 3.40 8.30 -7.31
C ILE A 35 4.40 7.92 -6.21
N ALA A 36 5.42 7.11 -6.51
CA ALA A 36 6.47 6.74 -5.56
C ALA A 36 7.15 7.98 -4.94
N ALA A 37 7.50 8.96 -5.77
CA ALA A 37 8.10 10.22 -5.32
C ALA A 37 7.17 11.00 -4.38
N LYS A 38 5.86 11.06 -4.67
CA LYS A 38 4.87 11.71 -3.78
C LYS A 38 4.74 10.99 -2.43
N LEU A 39 4.94 9.68 -2.40
CA LEU A 39 4.94 8.87 -1.17
C LEU A 39 6.28 8.93 -0.42
N GLY A 40 7.32 9.55 -0.99
CA GLY A 40 8.67 9.52 -0.46
C GLY A 40 9.32 8.13 -0.52
N ALA A 41 8.83 7.26 -1.39
CA ALA A 41 9.38 5.94 -1.66
C ALA A 41 10.62 6.04 -2.56
N TRP A 42 11.63 5.20 -2.32
CA TRP A 42 12.71 5.01 -3.29
C TRP A 42 12.28 4.08 -4.42
N THR A 43 12.91 4.24 -5.58
CA THR A 43 12.76 3.36 -6.74
C THR A 43 14.14 2.86 -7.19
N GLU A 44 14.18 1.67 -7.76
CA GLU A 44 15.41 1.09 -8.31
C GLU A 44 15.10 0.27 -9.56
N LEU A 45 16.02 0.24 -10.53
CA LEU A 45 15.91 -0.66 -11.67
C LEU A 45 16.58 -2.00 -11.34
N ARG A 46 15.79 -3.07 -11.24
CA ARG A 46 16.27 -4.42 -10.94
C ARG A 46 15.87 -5.38 -12.04
N GLN A 47 16.86 -6.00 -12.69
CA GLN A 47 16.65 -6.96 -13.80
C GLN A 47 15.73 -6.43 -14.91
N GLY A 48 15.84 -5.13 -15.24
CA GLY A 48 15.02 -4.49 -16.27
C GLY A 48 13.59 -4.14 -15.83
N THR A 49 13.26 -4.28 -14.55
CA THR A 49 11.97 -3.89 -13.98
C THR A 49 12.18 -2.83 -12.89
N THR A 50 11.40 -1.75 -12.94
CA THR A 50 11.40 -0.75 -11.85
C THR A 50 10.73 -1.36 -10.63
N ILE A 51 11.45 -1.41 -9.52
CA ILE A 51 10.90 -1.76 -8.22
C ILE A 51 10.66 -0.48 -7.42
N ILE A 52 9.55 -0.46 -6.68
CA ILE A 52 9.14 0.65 -5.83
C ILE A 52 9.17 0.19 -4.38
N GLN A 53 9.69 1.04 -3.50
CA GLN A 53 9.72 0.74 -2.07
C GLN A 53 8.32 0.43 -1.54
N PRO A 54 8.15 -0.69 -0.84
CA PRO A 54 6.87 -1.00 -0.21
C PRO A 54 6.57 -0.07 0.98
N CYS A 55 5.36 0.49 0.98
CA CYS A 55 4.90 1.50 1.94
C CYS A 55 3.55 1.10 2.53
N GLU A 56 3.33 1.40 3.81
CA GLU A 56 2.04 1.24 4.50
C GLU A 56 1.71 2.51 5.30
N PHE A 57 0.45 2.95 5.26
CA PHE A 57 0.01 4.18 5.91
C PHE A 57 -1.31 3.99 6.65
N VAL A 58 -1.43 4.62 7.81
CA VAL A 58 -2.72 4.87 8.48
C VAL A 58 -3.05 6.35 8.31
N ILE A 59 -4.15 6.65 7.62
CA ILE A 59 -4.57 8.02 7.30
C ILE A 59 -5.78 8.40 8.15
N ARG A 60 -5.75 9.60 8.75
CA ARG A 60 -6.88 10.15 9.51
C ARG A 60 -7.98 10.66 8.56
N PRO A 61 -9.22 10.86 9.06
CA PRO A 61 -10.30 11.45 8.27
C PRO A 61 -9.99 12.85 7.70
N ASP A 62 -9.10 13.61 8.34
CA ASP A 62 -8.63 14.92 7.87
C ASP A 62 -7.52 14.85 6.80
N GLY A 63 -7.12 13.65 6.38
CA GLY A 63 -6.08 13.42 5.38
C GLY A 63 -4.66 13.40 5.94
N THR A 64 -4.45 13.61 7.24
CA THR A 64 -3.11 13.55 7.84
C THR A 64 -2.64 12.12 8.07
N VAL A 65 -1.33 11.88 7.95
CA VAL A 65 -0.72 10.59 8.28
C VAL A 65 -0.68 10.40 9.80
N ALA A 66 -1.29 9.32 10.29
CA ALA A 66 -1.26 8.93 11.70
C ALA A 66 -0.09 7.99 12.02
N ALA A 67 0.24 7.11 11.08
CA ALA A 67 1.38 6.21 11.13
C ALA A 67 1.83 5.88 9.70
N SER A 68 3.11 5.64 9.51
CA SER A 68 3.69 5.16 8.26
C SER A 68 4.74 4.09 8.53
N LEU A 69 4.90 3.19 7.56
CA LEU A 69 5.95 2.19 7.56
C LEU A 69 6.52 2.07 6.16
N TYR A 70 7.84 2.02 6.08
CA TYR A 70 8.59 1.80 4.85
C TYR A 70 9.40 0.52 5.02
N ALA A 71 9.24 -0.41 4.10
CA ALA A 71 9.96 -1.68 4.12
C ALA A 71 11.09 -1.69 3.08
N THR A 72 12.07 -2.57 3.26
CA THR A 72 13.13 -2.85 2.28
C THR A 72 12.83 -4.09 1.45
N THR A 73 11.75 -4.80 1.78
CA THR A 73 11.28 -6.06 1.19
C THR A 73 9.76 -6.04 1.18
N GLN A 74 9.07 -7.18 1.37
CA GLN A 74 7.63 -7.31 1.26
C GLN A 74 6.81 -6.40 2.18
N LEU A 75 5.60 -6.06 1.70
CA LEU A 75 4.49 -5.46 2.46
C LEU A 75 4.00 -6.40 3.57
N GLY A 76 3.16 -5.87 4.46
CA GLY A 76 2.47 -6.62 5.51
C GLY A 76 3.20 -6.56 6.85
N ARG A 77 3.92 -5.48 7.11
CA ARG A 77 4.63 -5.28 8.38
C ARG A 77 3.72 -4.71 9.46
N MET A 78 2.65 -4.00 9.10
CA MET A 78 1.61 -3.62 10.05
C MET A 78 0.63 -4.79 10.25
N SER A 79 0.59 -5.34 11.47
CA SER A 79 -0.43 -6.33 11.83
C SER A 79 -1.82 -5.70 11.77
N PRO A 80 -2.82 -6.37 11.14
CA PRO A 80 -4.21 -5.90 11.13
C PRO A 80 -4.77 -5.64 12.52
N GLU A 81 -4.45 -6.50 13.51
CA GLU A 81 -4.88 -6.36 14.89
C GLU A 81 -4.26 -5.13 15.55
N ALA A 82 -2.96 -4.88 15.31
CA ALA A 82 -2.26 -3.71 15.81
C ALA A 82 -2.83 -2.41 15.22
N VAL A 83 -3.11 -2.39 13.92
CA VAL A 83 -3.76 -1.26 13.24
C VAL A 83 -5.16 -1.03 13.79
N TRP A 84 -5.96 -2.09 13.97
CA TRP A 84 -7.31 -1.99 14.53
C TRP A 84 -7.30 -1.40 15.94
N LYS A 85 -6.41 -1.88 16.80
CA LYS A 85 -6.22 -1.33 18.14
C LYS A 85 -5.79 0.14 18.09
N PHE A 86 -4.80 0.48 17.26
CA PHE A 86 -4.31 1.84 17.09
C PHE A 86 -5.41 2.82 16.66
N VAL A 87 -6.26 2.41 15.72
CA VAL A 87 -7.37 3.24 15.20
C VAL A 87 -8.51 3.37 16.20
N ASN A 88 -8.77 2.37 17.03
CA ASN A 88 -9.85 2.42 18.03
C ASN A 88 -9.47 3.11 19.34
N ASP A 89 -8.22 2.95 19.79
CA ASP A 89 -7.75 3.51 21.07
C ASP A 89 -7.60 5.04 21.03
N ARG A 90 -7.63 5.64 19.83
CA ARG A 90 -7.45 7.09 19.59
C ARG A 90 -8.74 7.79 19.13
N LYS A 91 -9.90 7.19 19.42
CA LYS A 91 -11.22 7.83 19.23
C LYS A 91 -11.48 8.90 20.28
#